data_AF-A0A8E2AVM9-F1
#
_entry.id   AF-A0A8E2AVM9-F1
#
_cell.length_a   1.000
_cell.length_b   1.000
_cell.length_c   1.000
_cell.angle_alpha   90.00
_cell.angle_beta   90.00
_cell.angle_gamma   90.00
#
_symmetry.space_group_name_H-M   'P 1'
#
loop_
_entity.id
_entity.type
_entity.pdbx_description
1 polymer ?
#
loop_
_entity_poly.entity_id
_entity_poly.type
_entity_poly.pdbx_seq_one_letter_code
_entity_poly.pdbx_strand_id
1 'polypeptide(L)'
;MPNGYSLRFLRLGYFSRIMSGSTSYDSWTREELIARLRHVDVHSQKPNAAPKPLRHVQKPFDFSAHPRRKIALRFSYNGSEYGGLEAQKTPTPLPTVEGVLYEALVHTKLIDPSGGMEGCGWEKCGRTDKGVSAAGQVISLWVRSALGEAKTDADTEAVTSTVTESSITEASQPLAAAENVTGLDGDLALMGDWDEPPTSNSLPPPTKPATELNYVALLNNVLPLTVRINAWSPVAPDFSARFSCRYRHYKYFFTPHGLDLDAMRDAASRLVGEHDFRNLCKVDPQKQLTSFVRRILSAEINPATPQKDDIYVLDLKGYAFLYNQVRHIMAILFLVGTRLEHPSVVDALLNVDPANPKPPSRENESPPPVVESKPEYQMAQPFPLMLWDCGYDPAVVQWQGGPGGVDTNGGVSTPKQASGNLYEQLHSLYERSLVQTALDLHFLRAAEPFHAPPPQYLPVGHPDSAPIAQNTTLSIPTGAGAYSRTSSYVPLLQRKRGDLPDVINERWRLGKGAKRIAARKATTEPDDADE
;
A
#
# COMPACT_ATOMS: atom_id res chain seq x y z
N MET A 1 -10.57 25.86 -70.30
CA MET A 1 -10.20 24.45 -70.54
C MET A 1 -9.56 23.90 -69.26
N PRO A 2 -9.89 22.66 -68.87
CA PRO A 2 -10.27 22.30 -67.50
C PRO A 2 -9.52 21.07 -66.92
N ASN A 3 -10.05 20.57 -65.80
CA ASN A 3 -9.95 19.25 -65.15
C ASN A 3 -9.05 19.23 -63.89
N GLY A 4 -9.53 18.92 -62.67
CA GLY A 4 -10.55 17.94 -62.23
C GLY A 4 -9.79 16.92 -61.35
N TYR A 5 -10.09 16.72 -60.07
CA TYR A 5 -11.06 15.71 -59.59
C TYR A 5 -11.65 16.07 -58.22
N SER A 6 -12.91 15.65 -58.06
CA SER A 6 -13.82 15.79 -56.93
C SER A 6 -13.78 14.55 -56.03
N LEU A 7 -13.90 14.72 -54.71
CA LEU A 7 -14.37 13.66 -53.81
C LEU A 7 -15.37 14.23 -52.78
N ARG A 8 -16.49 13.52 -52.72
CA ARG A 8 -17.79 13.84 -52.15
C ARG A 8 -17.78 13.87 -50.60
N PHE A 9 -18.33 14.93 -50.01
CA PHE A 9 -18.89 14.91 -48.66
C PHE A 9 -20.37 14.51 -48.72
N LEU A 10 -20.73 13.38 -48.13
CA LEU A 10 -22.12 13.00 -47.90
C LEU A 10 -22.61 13.68 -46.61
N ARG A 11 -23.59 14.57 -46.78
CA ARG A 11 -24.47 15.08 -45.72
C ARG A 11 -25.49 14.01 -45.32
N LEU A 12 -25.64 13.78 -44.02
CA LEU A 12 -26.94 13.81 -43.34
C LEU A 12 -26.71 14.73 -42.13
N GLY A 13 -27.35 15.89 -41.95
CA GLY A 13 -28.75 16.17 -42.23
C GLY A 13 -29.54 15.99 -40.93
N TYR A 14 -29.79 17.13 -40.27
CA TYR A 14 -30.91 17.46 -39.37
C TYR A 14 -30.53 18.01 -37.98
N PHE A 15 -31.16 19.16 -37.72
CA PHE A 15 -31.22 19.97 -36.49
C PHE A 15 -30.09 20.97 -36.22
N SER A 16 -30.12 22.05 -37.02
CA SER A 16 -29.88 23.39 -36.50
C SER A 16 -31.23 24.02 -36.09
N ARG A 17 -31.18 24.76 -34.97
CA ARG A 17 -32.06 25.89 -34.60
C ARG A 17 -33.33 25.60 -33.79
N ILE A 18 -33.16 25.48 -32.47
CA ILE A 18 -33.93 26.31 -31.52
C ILE A 18 -32.89 26.95 -30.58
N MET A 19 -32.76 28.28 -30.67
CA MET A 19 -32.05 29.08 -29.67
C MET A 19 -32.99 29.34 -28.49
N SER A 20 -32.46 29.26 -27.25
CA SER A 20 -32.52 30.29 -26.20
C SER A 20 -32.57 29.68 -24.79
N GLY A 21 -31.73 30.19 -23.88
CA GLY A 21 -31.84 29.97 -22.44
C GLY A 21 -30.65 29.28 -21.77
N SER A 22 -29.60 30.04 -21.44
CA SER A 22 -28.71 29.69 -20.34
C SER A 22 -29.55 29.61 -19.05
N THR A 23 -29.74 28.42 -18.50
CA THR A 23 -30.38 28.25 -17.19
C THR A 23 -29.29 28.20 -16.12
N SER A 24 -28.84 29.37 -15.68
CA SER A 24 -28.21 29.47 -14.36
C SER A 24 -29.28 29.10 -13.31
N TYR A 25 -28.90 28.25 -12.36
CA TYR A 25 -29.75 27.80 -11.25
C TYR A 25 -29.77 28.80 -10.08
N ASP A 26 -29.00 29.89 -10.18
CA ASP A 26 -28.79 30.84 -9.09
C ASP A 26 -30.06 31.63 -8.73
N SER A 27 -31.04 31.70 -9.64
CA SER A 27 -32.31 32.41 -9.44
C SER A 27 -33.50 31.48 -9.13
N TRP A 28 -33.27 30.18 -8.94
CA TRP A 28 -34.35 29.20 -8.75
C TRP A 28 -34.76 29.09 -7.28
N THR A 29 -36.07 29.04 -7.05
CA THR A 29 -36.62 28.74 -5.72
C THR A 29 -36.45 27.26 -5.40
N ARG A 30 -36.53 26.92 -4.09
CA ARG A 30 -36.39 25.54 -3.62
C ARG A 30 -37.41 24.60 -4.27
N GLU A 31 -38.63 25.07 -4.46
CA GLU A 31 -39.74 24.34 -5.05
C GLU A 31 -39.52 24.05 -6.55
N GLU A 32 -38.94 25.00 -7.28
CA GLU A 32 -38.60 24.86 -8.71
C GLU A 32 -37.46 23.88 -8.93
N LEU A 33 -36.44 23.90 -8.06
CA LEU A 33 -35.35 22.92 -8.05
C LEU A 33 -35.87 21.51 -7.76
N ILE A 34 -36.77 21.36 -6.78
CA ILE A 34 -37.41 20.07 -6.47
C ILE A 34 -38.27 19.59 -7.64
N ALA A 35 -39.03 20.47 -8.30
CA ALA A 35 -39.83 20.12 -9.46
C ALA A 35 -38.94 19.65 -10.63
N ARG A 36 -37.78 20.29 -10.84
CA ARG A 36 -36.84 19.88 -11.88
C ARG A 36 -36.15 18.55 -11.58
N LEU A 37 -35.74 18.32 -10.32
CA LEU A 37 -35.21 17.04 -9.86
C LEU A 37 -36.22 15.91 -10.08
N ARG A 38 -37.48 16.12 -9.69
CA ARG A 38 -38.57 15.16 -9.95
C ARG A 38 -38.77 14.90 -11.44
N HIS A 39 -38.68 15.92 -12.27
CA HIS A 39 -38.82 15.78 -13.72
C HIS A 39 -37.66 15.00 -14.34
N VAL A 40 -36.43 15.17 -13.83
CA VAL A 40 -35.23 14.44 -14.26
C VAL A 40 -35.26 12.99 -13.79
N ASP A 41 -35.75 12.71 -12.59
CA ASP A 41 -35.91 11.34 -12.06
C ASP A 41 -36.93 10.53 -12.87
N VAL A 42 -38.02 11.18 -13.33
CA VAL A 42 -39.04 10.55 -14.18
C VAL A 42 -38.50 10.26 -15.59
N HIS A 43 -37.62 11.10 -16.13
CA HIS A 43 -37.07 10.92 -17.48
C HIS A 43 -35.76 10.08 -17.52
N SER A 44 -35.13 9.83 -16.37
CA SER A 44 -33.97 8.92 -16.26
C SER A 44 -34.38 7.45 -16.17
N GLN A 45 -35.67 7.16 -16.01
CA GLN A 45 -36.22 5.82 -16.09
C GLN A 45 -36.44 5.45 -17.57
N LYS A 46 -35.52 4.65 -18.12
CA LYS A 46 -35.69 4.03 -19.45
C LYS A 46 -37.07 3.33 -19.53
N PRO A 47 -37.77 3.40 -20.68
CA PRO A 47 -39.06 2.74 -20.83
C PRO A 47 -38.92 1.23 -20.63
N ASN A 48 -39.90 0.65 -19.92
CA ASN A 48 -40.01 -0.73 -19.48
C ASN A 48 -39.56 -1.74 -20.56
N ALA A 49 -38.43 -2.39 -20.32
CA ALA A 49 -38.16 -3.71 -20.89
C ALA A 49 -39.15 -4.72 -20.28
N ALA A 50 -39.56 -5.71 -21.07
CA ALA A 50 -40.41 -6.84 -20.69
C ALA A 50 -40.10 -7.39 -19.28
N PRO A 51 -41.10 -7.97 -18.57
CA PRO A 51 -40.93 -8.43 -17.20
C PRO A 51 -39.70 -9.33 -17.09
N LYS A 52 -38.68 -8.85 -16.35
CA LYS A 52 -37.51 -9.65 -16.03
C LYS A 52 -37.99 -10.89 -15.27
N PRO A 53 -37.44 -12.09 -15.55
CA PRO A 53 -37.76 -13.27 -14.76
C PRO A 53 -37.52 -12.96 -13.28
N LEU A 54 -38.38 -13.51 -12.42
CA LEU A 54 -38.27 -13.43 -10.96
C LEU A 54 -36.80 -13.50 -10.56
N ARG A 55 -36.30 -12.44 -9.93
CA ARG A 55 -34.90 -12.30 -9.53
C ARG A 55 -34.57 -13.51 -8.66
N HIS A 56 -33.83 -14.46 -9.21
CA HIS A 56 -33.40 -15.66 -8.49
C HIS A 56 -32.74 -15.16 -7.20
N VAL A 57 -33.34 -15.46 -6.05
CA VAL A 57 -32.70 -15.21 -4.75
C VAL A 57 -31.41 -16.01 -4.81
N GLN A 58 -30.27 -15.33 -4.93
CA GLN A 58 -28.99 -16.01 -4.96
C GLN A 58 -28.86 -16.71 -3.61
N LYS A 59 -28.71 -18.04 -3.63
CA LYS A 59 -28.43 -18.79 -2.41
C LYS A 59 -27.19 -18.17 -1.74
N PRO A 60 -27.19 -18.05 -0.39
CA PRO A 60 -26.00 -17.59 0.33
C PRO A 60 -24.78 -18.39 -0.10
N PHE A 61 -23.65 -17.71 -0.26
CA PHE A 61 -22.40 -18.38 -0.61
C PHE A 61 -21.95 -19.21 0.58
N ASP A 62 -21.76 -20.51 0.38
CA ASP A 62 -21.29 -21.42 1.42
C ASP A 62 -19.76 -21.42 1.45
N PHE A 63 -19.17 -20.80 2.46
CA PHE A 63 -17.71 -20.76 2.64
C PHE A 63 -17.13 -22.11 3.08
N SER A 64 -17.92 -22.97 3.74
CA SER A 64 -17.45 -24.27 4.25
C SER A 64 -17.22 -25.29 3.14
N ALA A 65 -17.91 -25.12 2.02
CA ALA A 65 -17.77 -25.94 0.82
C ALA A 65 -16.46 -25.69 0.04
N HIS A 66 -15.65 -24.70 0.43
CA HIS A 66 -14.42 -24.35 -0.28
C HIS A 66 -13.20 -24.45 0.63
N PRO A 67 -12.07 -25.00 0.13
CA PRO A 67 -10.87 -25.10 0.92
C PRO A 67 -10.22 -23.71 1.10
N ARG A 68 -9.40 -23.57 2.14
CA ARG A 68 -8.71 -22.32 2.49
C ARG A 68 -7.20 -22.50 2.43
N ARG A 69 -6.50 -21.38 2.29
CA ARG A 69 -5.04 -21.32 2.32
C ARG A 69 -4.59 -20.02 3.00
N LYS A 70 -3.48 -20.08 3.73
CA LYS A 70 -2.80 -18.88 4.22
C LYS A 70 -1.97 -18.26 3.10
N ILE A 71 -2.18 -16.97 2.86
CA ILE A 71 -1.43 -16.21 1.86
C ILE A 71 -0.87 -14.94 2.45
N ALA A 72 0.19 -14.43 1.83
CA ALA A 72 0.65 -13.05 1.99
C ALA A 72 0.22 -12.22 0.76
N LEU A 73 -0.30 -11.01 0.99
CA LEU A 73 -0.59 -10.04 -0.06
C LEU A 73 0.35 -8.86 0.05
N ARG A 74 1.01 -8.50 -1.06
CA ARG A 74 1.78 -7.27 -1.20
C ARG A 74 0.95 -6.24 -1.96
N PHE A 75 0.82 -5.04 -1.41
CA PHE A 75 -0.02 -4.00 -1.98
C PHE A 75 0.57 -2.61 -1.78
N SER A 76 0.11 -1.69 -2.62
CA SER A 76 0.41 -0.27 -2.56
C SER A 76 -0.86 0.56 -2.37
N TYR A 77 -0.70 1.76 -1.80
CA TYR A 77 -1.78 2.72 -1.69
C TYR A 77 -1.26 4.16 -1.55
N ASN A 78 -2.07 5.11 -2.02
CA ASN A 78 -1.88 6.53 -1.76
C ASN A 78 -2.54 6.90 -0.42
N GLY A 79 -1.73 7.25 0.58
CA GLY A 79 -2.19 7.53 1.94
C GLY A 79 -3.00 8.81 2.09
N SER A 80 -3.01 9.72 1.11
CA SER A 80 -3.69 11.03 1.22
C SER A 80 -5.20 10.92 1.38
N GLU A 81 -5.80 9.83 0.90
CA GLU A 81 -7.26 9.61 0.90
C GLU A 81 -7.75 8.81 2.12
N TYR A 82 -6.85 8.43 3.03
CA TYR A 82 -7.17 7.48 4.10
C TYR A 82 -6.82 7.97 5.51
N GLY A 83 -7.58 7.47 6.50
CA GLY A 83 -7.36 7.66 7.94
C GLY A 83 -6.16 6.91 8.52
N GLY A 84 -5.27 6.39 7.68
CA GLY A 84 -4.19 5.46 8.01
C GLY A 84 -4.50 4.03 7.56
N LEU A 85 -3.57 3.11 7.84
CA LEU A 85 -3.76 1.69 7.49
C LEU A 85 -4.82 1.04 8.39
N GLU A 86 -4.65 1.18 9.71
CA GLU A 86 -5.33 0.35 10.69
C GLU A 86 -6.83 0.66 10.79
N ALA A 87 -7.66 -0.39 10.68
CA ALA A 87 -9.09 -0.29 10.86
C ALA A 87 -9.44 0.22 12.28
N GLN A 88 -10.40 1.15 12.35
CA GLN A 88 -10.85 1.76 13.60
C GLN A 88 -12.29 1.33 13.89
N LYS A 89 -12.57 0.99 15.15
CA LYS A 89 -13.93 0.62 15.59
C LYS A 89 -14.90 1.80 15.60
N THR A 90 -14.37 3.02 15.71
CA THR A 90 -15.17 4.26 15.68
C THR A 90 -15.23 4.81 14.26
N PRO A 91 -16.37 5.36 13.82
CA PRO A 91 -16.48 6.02 12.53
C PRO A 91 -15.39 7.09 12.36
N THR A 92 -14.65 7.00 11.26
CA THR A 92 -13.61 7.96 10.90
C THR A 92 -14.10 8.85 9.74
N PRO A 93 -13.63 10.11 9.64
CA PRO A 93 -14.02 10.99 8.53
C PRO A 93 -13.62 10.46 7.15
N LEU A 94 -12.50 9.73 7.09
CA LEU A 94 -12.01 9.04 5.89
C LEU A 94 -11.95 7.54 6.18
N PRO A 95 -12.15 6.67 5.19
CA PRO A 95 -11.98 5.24 5.36
C PRO A 95 -10.53 4.90 5.73
N THR A 96 -10.33 3.70 6.27
CA THR A 96 -9.00 3.12 6.49
C THR A 96 -8.67 2.17 5.36
N VAL A 97 -7.39 1.99 5.06
CA VAL A 97 -6.97 1.09 3.98
C VAL A 97 -7.37 -0.36 4.26
N GLU A 98 -7.26 -0.80 5.52
CA GLU A 98 -7.73 -2.13 5.93
C GLU A 98 -9.23 -2.32 5.76
N GLY A 99 -10.04 -1.30 6.06
CA GLY A 99 -11.49 -1.37 5.84
C GLY A 99 -11.83 -1.60 4.37
N VAL A 100 -11.21 -0.83 3.46
CA VAL A 100 -11.41 -0.97 2.01
C VAL A 100 -10.94 -2.34 1.50
N LEU A 101 -9.79 -2.83 1.98
CA LEU A 101 -9.29 -4.16 1.61
C LEU A 101 -10.21 -5.28 2.12
N TYR A 102 -10.69 -5.16 3.36
CA TYR A 102 -11.62 -6.13 3.95
C TYR A 102 -12.92 -6.21 3.16
N GLU A 103 -13.52 -5.06 2.83
CA GLU A 103 -14.73 -5.01 1.99
C GLU A 103 -14.51 -5.65 0.62
N ALA A 104 -13.35 -5.42 -0.02
CA ALA A 104 -13.00 -6.05 -1.28
C ALA A 104 -12.86 -7.57 -1.18
N LEU A 105 -12.23 -8.07 -0.10
CA LEU A 105 -12.09 -9.50 0.17
C LEU A 105 -13.45 -10.18 0.42
N VAL A 106 -14.35 -9.52 1.15
CA VAL A 106 -15.73 -10.00 1.36
C VAL A 106 -16.50 -9.98 0.04
N HIS A 107 -16.42 -8.90 -0.73
CA HIS A 107 -17.14 -8.74 -1.99
C HIS A 107 -16.73 -9.81 -3.04
N THR A 108 -15.44 -10.13 -3.08
CA THR A 108 -14.89 -11.21 -3.93
C THR A 108 -15.09 -12.61 -3.33
N LYS A 109 -15.77 -12.69 -2.17
CA LYS A 109 -16.06 -13.91 -1.42
C LYS A 109 -14.80 -14.68 -1.01
N LEU A 110 -13.67 -14.01 -0.85
CA LEU A 110 -12.42 -14.63 -0.44
C LEU A 110 -12.37 -14.90 1.07
N ILE A 111 -13.11 -14.10 1.85
CA ILE A 111 -13.25 -14.26 3.30
C ILE A 111 -14.72 -14.20 3.70
N ASP A 112 -15.05 -14.88 4.79
CA ASP A 112 -16.39 -14.88 5.37
C ASP A 112 -16.59 -13.61 6.24
N PRO A 113 -17.60 -12.78 5.97
CA PRO A 113 -17.86 -11.58 6.76
C PRO A 113 -18.26 -11.87 8.21
N SER A 114 -18.81 -13.05 8.52
CA SER A 114 -19.28 -13.40 9.88
C SER A 114 -18.15 -13.50 10.89
N GLY A 115 -16.96 -13.92 10.45
CA GLY A 115 -15.77 -14.05 11.30
C GLY A 115 -15.01 -12.74 11.54
N GLY A 116 -15.35 -11.66 10.85
CA GLY A 116 -14.59 -10.41 10.93
C GLY A 116 -13.15 -10.54 10.45
N MET A 117 -12.30 -9.57 10.79
CA MET A 117 -10.87 -9.63 10.48
C MET A 117 -10.14 -10.74 11.27
N GLU A 118 -10.61 -11.05 12.48
CA GLU A 118 -10.01 -12.10 13.33
C GLU A 118 -10.26 -13.50 12.75
N GLY A 119 -11.45 -13.76 12.19
CA GLY A 119 -11.82 -15.04 11.60
C GLY A 119 -11.02 -15.44 10.36
N CYS A 120 -10.34 -14.49 9.71
CA CYS A 120 -9.40 -14.78 8.62
C CYS A 120 -7.93 -14.71 9.05
N GLY A 121 -7.63 -14.59 10.35
CA GLY A 121 -6.25 -14.52 10.85
C GLY A 121 -5.47 -13.32 10.31
N TRP A 122 -6.12 -12.15 10.23
CA TRP A 122 -5.56 -10.95 9.64
C TRP A 122 -4.33 -10.44 10.40
N GLU A 123 -3.20 -10.34 9.72
CA GLU A 123 -1.99 -9.71 10.22
C GLU A 123 -1.43 -8.69 9.23
N LYS A 124 -0.79 -7.64 9.77
CA LYS A 124 -0.19 -6.54 8.99
C LYS A 124 1.28 -6.36 9.38
N CYS A 125 2.14 -6.13 8.40
CA CYS A 125 3.57 -6.00 8.65
C CYS A 125 3.94 -4.74 9.44
N GLY A 126 3.43 -3.58 9.02
CA GLY A 126 3.69 -2.29 9.64
C GLY A 126 2.45 -1.42 9.61
N ARG A 127 2.28 -0.56 10.61
CA ARG A 127 1.16 0.38 10.68
C ARG A 127 1.61 1.73 10.11
N THR A 128 0.97 2.18 9.03
CA THR A 128 1.18 3.54 8.53
C THR A 128 0.12 4.48 9.08
N ASP A 129 0.57 5.69 9.44
CA ASP A 129 -0.30 6.73 9.97
C ASP A 129 -1.14 7.40 8.88
N LYS A 130 -2.10 8.23 9.31
CA LYS A 130 -2.90 9.07 8.41
C LYS A 130 -1.99 9.88 7.47
N GLY A 131 -2.30 9.83 6.17
CA GLY A 131 -1.55 10.55 5.15
C GLY A 131 -0.26 9.87 4.67
N VAL A 132 0.16 8.76 5.29
CA VAL A 132 1.38 8.03 4.89
C VAL A 132 1.05 6.98 3.83
N SER A 133 1.80 6.98 2.74
CA SER A 133 1.61 6.05 1.62
C SER A 133 2.40 4.75 1.80
N ALA A 134 2.12 3.74 0.96
CA ALA A 134 2.95 2.54 0.88
C ALA A 134 3.08 2.03 -0.55
N ALA A 135 4.27 1.56 -0.92
CA ALA A 135 4.53 0.84 -2.17
C ALA A 135 4.59 -0.69 -1.97
N GLY A 136 5.00 -1.13 -0.77
CA GLY A 136 5.21 -2.55 -0.46
C GLY A 136 4.70 -2.93 0.93
N GLN A 137 3.47 -2.53 1.26
CA GLN A 137 2.82 -3.02 2.48
C GLN A 137 2.48 -4.49 2.30
N VAL A 138 2.54 -5.25 3.41
CA VAL A 138 2.23 -6.68 3.40
C VAL A 138 1.23 -7.01 4.50
N ILE A 139 0.21 -7.78 4.13
CA ILE A 139 -0.70 -8.46 5.07
C ILE A 139 -0.62 -9.97 4.85
N SER A 140 -0.98 -10.74 5.87
CA SER A 140 -1.20 -12.18 5.75
C SER A 140 -2.55 -12.56 6.35
N LEU A 141 -3.22 -13.52 5.72
CA LEU A 141 -4.58 -13.94 6.06
C LEU A 141 -4.93 -15.28 5.40
N TRP A 142 -5.97 -15.93 5.91
CA TRP A 142 -6.59 -17.12 5.32
C TRP A 142 -7.66 -16.71 4.33
N VAL A 143 -7.59 -17.25 3.12
CA VAL A 143 -8.56 -16.98 2.04
C VAL A 143 -9.07 -18.26 1.40
N ARG A 144 -10.21 -18.17 0.73
CA ARG A 144 -10.69 -19.21 -0.20
C ARG A 144 -9.62 -19.50 -1.25
N SER A 145 -9.38 -20.79 -1.51
CA SER A 145 -8.41 -21.28 -2.49
C SER A 145 -9.06 -22.35 -3.38
N ALA A 146 -8.56 -22.50 -4.59
CA ALA A 146 -8.89 -23.62 -5.47
C ALA A 146 -8.01 -24.86 -5.19
N LEU A 147 -6.86 -24.67 -4.55
CA LEU A 147 -5.87 -25.71 -4.26
C LEU A 147 -5.90 -26.21 -2.80
N GLY A 148 -6.52 -25.47 -1.89
CA GLY A 148 -6.48 -25.74 -0.44
C GLY A 148 -5.11 -25.49 0.17
N GLU A 149 -4.83 -26.07 1.33
CA GLU A 149 -3.55 -25.86 2.01
C GLU A 149 -2.36 -26.28 1.13
N ALA A 150 -1.23 -25.58 1.26
CA ALA A 150 -0.02 -25.97 0.53
C ALA A 150 0.46 -27.31 1.08
N LYS A 151 0.65 -28.32 0.22
CA LYS A 151 1.28 -29.58 0.59
C LYS A 151 2.69 -29.28 1.12
N THR A 152 3.02 -29.80 2.28
CA THR A 152 4.38 -29.67 2.84
C THR A 152 5.32 -30.65 2.15
N ASP A 153 6.64 -30.42 2.19
CA ASP A 153 7.62 -31.34 1.59
C ASP A 153 7.50 -32.78 2.17
N ALA A 154 7.04 -32.89 3.43
CA ALA A 154 6.72 -34.16 4.08
C ALA A 154 5.56 -34.93 3.40
N ASP A 155 4.58 -34.22 2.83
CA ASP A 155 3.45 -34.84 2.12
C ASP A 155 3.84 -35.32 0.71
N THR A 156 4.91 -34.75 0.15
CA THR A 156 5.42 -35.11 -1.18
C THR A 156 6.30 -36.36 -1.12
N GLU A 157 7.05 -36.55 -0.02
CA GLU A 157 7.76 -37.80 0.24
C GLU A 157 6.79 -38.98 0.47
N ALA A 158 5.67 -38.76 1.18
CA ALA A 158 4.67 -39.81 1.45
C ALA A 158 3.98 -40.37 0.17
N VAL A 159 3.78 -39.51 -0.85
CA VAL A 159 3.19 -39.91 -2.15
C VAL A 159 4.20 -40.67 -3.02
N THR A 160 5.50 -40.44 -2.82
CA THR A 160 6.56 -41.15 -3.56
C THR A 160 6.79 -42.56 -2.99
N SER A 161 6.50 -42.78 -1.71
CA SER A 161 6.58 -44.09 -1.03
C SER A 161 5.37 -45.02 -1.22
N THR A 162 4.34 -44.61 -1.97
CA THR A 162 3.13 -45.43 -2.20
C THR A 162 3.01 -46.04 -3.60
N VAL A 163 4.05 -45.93 -4.44
CA VAL A 163 4.14 -46.63 -5.72
C VAL A 163 5.37 -47.53 -5.74
N THR A 164 5.33 -48.63 -4.99
CA THR A 164 6.13 -49.84 -5.25
C THR A 164 5.67 -50.96 -4.30
N GLU A 165 4.77 -51.82 -4.78
CA GLU A 165 4.84 -53.28 -4.61
C GLU A 165 3.58 -53.93 -5.18
N SER A 166 3.67 -54.45 -6.40
CA SER A 166 3.10 -55.76 -6.70
C SER A 166 3.73 -56.36 -7.96
N SER A 167 4.52 -57.42 -7.68
CA SER A 167 4.81 -58.60 -8.50
C SER A 167 5.63 -58.43 -9.79
N ILE A 168 6.93 -58.66 -9.65
CA ILE A 168 7.80 -59.28 -10.68
C ILE A 168 7.59 -60.79 -10.59
N THR A 169 7.22 -61.43 -11.71
CA THR A 169 7.59 -62.82 -11.99
C THR A 169 8.22 -62.87 -13.38
N GLU A 170 9.45 -63.37 -13.45
CA GLU A 170 10.26 -63.51 -14.65
C GLU A 170 9.81 -64.69 -15.53
N ALA A 171 9.87 -64.51 -16.86
CA ALA A 171 10.40 -65.50 -17.80
C ALA A 171 10.71 -64.87 -19.19
N SER A 172 12.00 -64.61 -19.42
CA SER A 172 12.81 -64.88 -20.64
C SER A 172 12.22 -64.73 -22.08
N GLN A 173 12.63 -63.64 -22.77
CA GLN A 173 13.28 -63.47 -24.12
C GLN A 173 13.07 -64.46 -25.30
N PRO A 174 13.41 -64.12 -26.59
CA PRO A 174 13.35 -62.82 -27.32
C PRO A 174 12.93 -62.89 -28.84
N LEU A 175 12.71 -61.70 -29.44
CA LEU A 175 12.88 -61.23 -30.85
C LEU A 175 12.46 -62.06 -32.11
N ALA A 176 11.64 -61.44 -32.98
CA ALA A 176 11.74 -61.36 -34.47
C ALA A 176 10.57 -60.48 -35.01
N ALA A 177 10.78 -59.32 -35.64
CA ALA A 177 11.12 -59.04 -37.06
C ALA A 177 9.90 -58.97 -38.02
N ALA A 178 9.79 -57.82 -38.74
CA ALA A 178 9.16 -57.61 -40.06
C ALA A 178 7.64 -57.90 -40.20
N GLU A 179 6.83 -57.36 -41.09
CA GLU A 179 6.84 -56.32 -42.14
C GLU A 179 5.37 -56.14 -42.58
N ASN A 180 5.12 -55.04 -43.32
CA ASN A 180 3.96 -54.64 -44.14
C ASN A 180 2.95 -55.69 -44.68
N VAL A 181 1.75 -55.20 -45.04
CA VAL A 181 0.87 -55.51 -46.22
C VAL A 181 -0.61 -55.35 -45.81
N THR A 182 -1.24 -54.20 -46.10
CA THR A 182 -2.17 -53.90 -47.23
C THR A 182 -3.31 -54.91 -47.45
N GLY A 183 -4.55 -54.43 -47.43
CA GLY A 183 -5.72 -55.17 -47.92
C GLY A 183 -7.04 -54.49 -47.58
N LEU A 184 -7.51 -53.64 -48.49
CA LEU A 184 -8.92 -53.29 -48.64
C LEU A 184 -9.66 -54.52 -49.18
N ASP A 185 -10.81 -54.86 -48.62
CA ASP A 185 -12.03 -55.11 -49.40
C ASP A 185 -13.24 -55.17 -48.48
N GLY A 186 -14.33 -54.58 -48.96
CA GLY A 186 -15.58 -54.45 -48.24
C GLY A 186 -16.38 -55.74 -48.21
N ASP A 187 -17.24 -55.86 -47.21
CA ASP A 187 -18.46 -56.63 -47.38
C ASP A 187 -19.63 -55.98 -46.65
N LEU A 188 -20.73 -55.97 -47.38
CA LEU A 188 -22.00 -55.31 -47.10
C LEU A 188 -22.94 -56.36 -46.48
N ALA A 189 -23.71 -55.92 -45.49
CA ALA A 189 -24.92 -56.55 -44.94
C ALA A 189 -24.76 -57.68 -43.91
N LEU A 190 -25.05 -57.34 -42.65
CA LEU A 190 -26.00 -58.12 -41.86
C LEU A 190 -26.77 -57.19 -40.90
N MET A 191 -28.06 -56.98 -41.21
CA MET A 191 -29.05 -56.47 -40.27
C MET A 191 -29.16 -57.47 -39.11
N GLY A 192 -28.86 -57.02 -37.90
CA GLY A 192 -29.06 -57.77 -36.66
C GLY A 192 -29.49 -56.79 -35.58
N ASP A 193 -30.73 -56.98 -35.16
CA ASP A 193 -31.46 -56.32 -34.07
C ASP A 193 -30.63 -56.28 -32.77
N TRP A 194 -30.31 -55.08 -32.27
CA TRP A 194 -29.65 -54.86 -30.97
C TRP A 194 -30.29 -53.68 -30.26
N ASP A 195 -31.35 -53.99 -29.51
CA ASP A 195 -31.94 -53.13 -28.49
C ASP A 195 -31.11 -53.31 -27.20
N GLU A 196 -30.01 -52.58 -27.07
CA GLU A 196 -29.22 -52.47 -25.84
C GLU A 196 -28.72 -51.03 -25.65
N PRO A 197 -29.03 -50.35 -24.53
CA PRO A 197 -28.61 -48.97 -24.32
C PRO A 197 -27.09 -48.91 -24.08
N PRO A 198 -26.36 -47.97 -24.70
CA PRO A 198 -24.94 -47.84 -24.44
C PRO A 198 -24.76 -47.28 -23.02
N THR A 199 -24.31 -48.13 -22.09
CA THR A 199 -23.64 -47.66 -20.87
C THR A 199 -22.34 -46.99 -21.29
N SER A 200 -22.42 -45.69 -21.53
CA SER A 200 -21.27 -44.81 -21.71
C SER A 200 -20.47 -44.76 -20.40
N ASN A 201 -19.53 -45.69 -20.23
CA ASN A 201 -18.34 -45.45 -19.45
C ASN A 201 -17.51 -44.37 -20.15
N SER A 202 -17.95 -43.12 -20.08
CA SER A 202 -17.09 -41.99 -20.35
C SER A 202 -16.10 -41.94 -19.20
N LEU A 203 -14.86 -42.38 -19.45
CA LEU A 203 -13.71 -41.95 -18.66
C LEU A 203 -13.86 -40.43 -18.42
N PRO A 204 -13.75 -39.95 -17.17
CA PRO A 204 -13.80 -38.51 -16.93
C PRO A 204 -12.72 -37.84 -17.80
N PRO A 205 -13.04 -36.70 -18.44
CA PRO A 205 -12.03 -35.97 -19.19
C PRO A 205 -10.83 -35.70 -18.27
N PRO A 206 -9.58 -35.74 -18.78
CA PRO A 206 -8.41 -35.47 -17.95
C PRO A 206 -8.64 -34.15 -17.21
N THR A 207 -8.77 -34.23 -15.89
CA THR A 207 -8.99 -33.09 -15.03
C THR A 207 -7.80 -32.16 -15.24
N LYS A 208 -8.03 -31.01 -15.89
CA LYS A 208 -7.02 -29.97 -15.97
C LYS A 208 -6.52 -29.72 -14.54
N PRO A 209 -5.20 -29.68 -14.30
CA PRO A 209 -4.69 -29.40 -12.97
C PRO A 209 -5.34 -28.09 -12.50
N ALA A 210 -5.97 -28.12 -11.32
CA ALA A 210 -6.62 -26.96 -10.77
C ALA A 210 -5.58 -25.82 -10.71
N THR A 211 -5.92 -24.66 -11.27
CA THR A 211 -5.10 -23.45 -11.16
C THR A 211 -5.62 -22.63 -10.00
N GLU A 212 -4.72 -22.06 -9.20
CA GLU A 212 -5.12 -21.20 -8.09
C GLU A 212 -5.93 -19.98 -8.56
N LEU A 213 -6.73 -19.42 -7.65
CA LEU A 213 -7.46 -18.17 -7.90
C LEU A 213 -6.50 -17.02 -8.18
N ASN A 214 -6.84 -16.21 -9.18
CA ASN A 214 -6.09 -14.98 -9.49
C ASN A 214 -6.47 -13.85 -8.52
N TYR A 215 -5.93 -13.91 -7.31
CA TYR A 215 -6.22 -12.96 -6.23
C TYR A 215 -5.97 -11.50 -6.64
N VAL A 216 -4.88 -11.25 -7.39
CA VAL A 216 -4.50 -9.91 -7.84
C VAL A 216 -5.59 -9.29 -8.71
N ALA A 217 -6.05 -10.00 -9.75
CA ALA A 217 -7.09 -9.47 -10.63
C ALA A 217 -8.46 -9.40 -9.92
N LEU A 218 -8.82 -10.42 -9.13
CA LEU A 218 -10.09 -10.43 -8.39
C LEU A 218 -10.22 -9.20 -7.49
N LEU A 219 -9.17 -8.87 -6.74
CA LEU A 219 -9.19 -7.73 -5.82
C LEU A 219 -9.07 -6.40 -6.56
N ASN A 220 -8.15 -6.26 -7.53
CA ASN A 220 -7.96 -4.99 -8.24
C ASN A 220 -9.18 -4.57 -9.09
N ASN A 221 -10.04 -5.52 -9.49
CA ASN A 221 -11.30 -5.22 -10.19
C ASN A 221 -12.35 -4.52 -9.32
N VAL A 222 -12.25 -4.65 -7.99
CA VAL A 222 -13.22 -4.06 -7.04
C VAL A 222 -12.58 -2.96 -6.18
N LEU A 223 -11.26 -2.92 -6.09
CA LEU A 223 -10.53 -1.92 -5.32
C LEU A 223 -10.48 -0.56 -6.04
N PRO A 224 -10.55 0.56 -5.29
CA PRO A 224 -10.35 1.90 -5.85
C PRO A 224 -8.94 2.06 -6.41
N LEU A 225 -8.75 2.93 -7.42
CA LEU A 225 -7.44 3.18 -8.06
C LEU A 225 -6.31 3.54 -7.07
N THR A 226 -6.67 4.03 -5.90
CA THR A 226 -5.77 4.42 -4.82
C THR A 226 -5.30 3.29 -3.92
N VAL A 227 -5.78 2.05 -4.11
CA VAL A 227 -5.28 0.82 -3.47
C VAL A 227 -5.09 -0.27 -4.53
N ARG A 228 -3.90 -0.87 -4.60
CA ARG A 228 -3.58 -1.90 -5.59
C ARG A 228 -2.84 -3.07 -4.97
N ILE A 229 -3.35 -4.28 -5.23
CA ILE A 229 -2.63 -5.52 -4.96
C ILE A 229 -1.58 -5.68 -6.05
N ASN A 230 -0.32 -5.76 -5.65
CA ASN A 230 0.82 -5.89 -6.56
C ASN A 230 1.16 -7.36 -6.79
N ALA A 231 1.15 -8.16 -5.73
CA ALA A 231 1.51 -9.56 -5.76
C ALA A 231 0.90 -10.32 -4.58
N TRP A 232 0.93 -11.63 -4.66
CA TRP A 232 0.55 -12.52 -3.56
C TRP A 232 1.57 -13.66 -3.43
N SER A 233 1.55 -14.38 -2.31
CA SER A 233 2.39 -15.55 -2.10
C SER A 233 1.68 -16.58 -1.21
N PRO A 234 1.69 -17.88 -1.53
CA PRO A 234 1.30 -18.90 -0.56
C PRO A 234 2.35 -18.95 0.56
N VAL A 235 1.90 -19.03 1.81
CA VAL A 235 2.79 -19.04 2.98
C VAL A 235 2.38 -20.14 3.95
N ALA A 236 3.33 -20.56 4.79
CA ALA A 236 3.09 -21.56 5.82
C ALA A 236 2.04 -21.08 6.85
N PRO A 237 1.26 -21.98 7.48
CA PRO A 237 0.23 -21.62 8.46
C PRO A 237 0.72 -20.76 9.64
N ASP A 238 2.00 -20.89 10.02
CA ASP A 238 2.65 -20.17 11.11
C ASP A 238 3.30 -18.84 10.67
N PHE A 239 3.35 -18.55 9.36
CA PHE A 239 3.90 -17.30 8.84
C PHE A 239 3.19 -16.07 9.43
N SER A 240 3.98 -15.08 9.86
CA SER A 240 3.46 -13.80 10.34
C SER A 240 3.96 -12.67 9.46
N ALA A 241 3.04 -11.91 8.84
CA ALA A 241 3.42 -10.69 8.12
C ALA A 241 4.22 -9.72 9.00
N ARG A 242 4.01 -9.72 10.32
CA ARG A 242 4.70 -8.83 11.25
C ARG A 242 6.02 -9.39 11.75
N PHE A 243 6.03 -10.62 12.25
CA PHE A 243 7.17 -11.19 12.97
C PHE A 243 8.17 -11.89 12.05
N SER A 244 7.72 -12.40 10.91
CA SER A 244 8.62 -12.95 9.88
C SER A 244 9.31 -11.85 9.04
N CYS A 245 8.96 -10.57 9.25
CA CYS A 245 9.56 -9.44 8.56
C CYS A 245 10.98 -9.14 9.09
N ARG A 246 11.97 -9.17 8.19
CA ARG A 246 13.39 -8.94 8.49
C ARG A 246 13.76 -7.47 8.58
N TYR A 247 13.15 -6.62 7.75
CA TYR A 247 13.36 -5.18 7.80
C TYR A 247 12.15 -4.44 7.24
N ARG A 248 11.93 -3.21 7.72
CA ARG A 248 11.07 -2.24 7.04
C ARG A 248 11.94 -1.16 6.41
N HIS A 249 11.59 -0.77 5.20
CA HIS A 249 12.27 0.27 4.44
C HIS A 249 11.28 1.42 4.19
N TYR A 250 11.59 2.59 4.73
CA TYR A 250 10.85 3.82 4.50
C TYR A 250 11.62 4.77 3.58
N LYS A 251 10.88 5.46 2.73
CA LYS A 251 11.36 6.58 1.92
C LYS A 251 10.63 7.85 2.32
N TYR A 252 11.37 8.94 2.50
CA TYR A 252 10.78 10.26 2.69
C TYR A 252 11.25 11.20 1.58
N PHE A 253 10.32 11.66 0.74
CA PHE A 253 10.62 12.53 -0.40
C PHE A 253 10.59 14.01 -0.01
N PHE A 254 11.52 14.81 -0.52
CA PHE A 254 11.58 16.25 -0.26
C PHE A 254 12.31 16.99 -1.38
N THR A 255 12.07 18.30 -1.49
CA THR A 255 12.83 19.18 -2.40
C THR A 255 14.07 19.72 -1.67
N PRO A 256 15.21 19.89 -2.36
CA PRO A 256 16.46 20.33 -1.73
C PRO A 256 16.51 21.85 -1.48
N HIS A 257 15.47 22.60 -1.86
CA HIS A 257 15.48 24.06 -1.80
C HIS A 257 15.68 24.57 -0.37
N GLY A 258 16.72 25.38 -0.17
CA GLY A 258 17.06 25.96 1.12
C GLY A 258 17.66 24.99 2.13
N LEU A 259 18.23 23.87 1.67
CA LEU A 259 18.80 22.82 2.51
C LEU A 259 20.25 22.50 2.13
N ASP A 260 21.08 22.36 3.16
CA ASP A 260 22.43 21.80 3.10
C ASP A 260 22.34 20.26 3.18
N LEU A 261 22.45 19.62 2.02
CA LEU A 261 22.34 18.17 1.91
C LEU A 261 23.50 17.42 2.56
N ASP A 262 24.70 18.01 2.63
CA ASP A 262 25.86 17.35 3.22
C ASP A 262 25.76 17.34 4.75
N ALA A 263 25.29 18.45 5.34
CA ALA A 263 24.94 18.48 6.76
C ALA A 263 23.83 17.46 7.10
N MET A 264 22.81 17.34 6.23
CA MET A 264 21.75 16.35 6.42
C MET A 264 22.28 14.91 6.29
N ARG A 265 23.20 14.64 5.36
CA ARG A 265 23.84 13.32 5.19
C ARG A 265 24.67 12.94 6.41
N ASP A 266 25.46 13.86 6.94
CA ASP A 266 26.21 13.64 8.19
C ASP A 266 25.25 13.30 9.34
N ALA A 267 24.21 14.11 9.56
CA ALA A 267 23.21 13.86 10.58
C ALA A 267 22.48 12.52 10.40
N ALA A 268 22.16 12.14 9.16
CA ALA A 268 21.51 10.86 8.87
C ALA A 268 22.43 9.67 9.19
N SER A 269 23.72 9.76 8.87
CA SER A 269 24.69 8.69 9.13
C SER A 269 24.84 8.36 10.62
N ARG A 270 24.64 9.34 11.51
CA ARG A 270 24.69 9.19 12.97
C ARG A 270 23.51 8.39 13.55
N LEU A 271 22.46 8.16 12.76
CA LEU A 271 21.30 7.35 13.17
C LEU A 271 21.55 5.84 13.06
N VAL A 272 22.58 5.42 12.30
CA VAL A 272 22.87 4.02 11.99
C VAL A 272 23.43 3.32 13.23
N GLY A 273 22.87 2.15 13.54
CA GLY A 273 23.22 1.41 14.75
C GLY A 273 22.02 1.24 15.68
N GLU A 274 22.31 0.87 16.92
CA GLU A 274 21.31 0.64 17.96
C GLU A 274 21.30 1.80 18.96
N HIS A 275 20.16 2.49 19.04
CA HIS A 275 20.01 3.69 19.86
C HIS A 275 18.63 3.75 20.50
N ASP A 276 18.53 4.51 21.59
CA ASP A 276 17.25 4.90 22.17
C ASP A 276 16.67 6.10 21.42
N PHE A 277 15.52 5.90 20.77
CA PHE A 277 14.86 6.90 19.93
C PHE A 277 13.71 7.61 20.65
N ARG A 278 13.66 7.63 22.00
CA ARG A 278 12.57 8.29 22.76
C ARG A 278 12.38 9.76 22.37
N ASN A 279 13.48 10.48 22.15
CA ASN A 279 13.47 11.88 21.74
C ASN A 279 13.07 12.09 20.28
N LEU A 280 13.07 11.03 19.48
CA LEU A 280 12.77 11.01 18.05
C LEU A 280 11.50 10.22 17.74
N CYS A 281 10.57 10.10 18.69
CA CYS A 281 9.31 9.40 18.48
C CYS A 281 8.14 10.08 19.20
N LYS A 282 6.91 9.67 18.92
CA LYS A 282 5.75 10.03 19.75
C LYS A 282 5.52 8.92 20.77
N VAL A 283 5.55 9.28 22.06
CA VAL A 283 5.19 8.36 23.14
C VAL A 283 3.68 8.16 23.12
N ASP A 284 3.26 6.91 22.92
CA ASP A 284 1.86 6.51 23.01
C ASP A 284 1.63 5.83 24.36
N PRO A 285 1.02 6.52 25.34
CA PRO A 285 0.83 5.97 26.67
C PRO A 285 -0.10 4.77 26.68
N GLN A 286 -0.97 4.59 25.67
CA GLN A 286 -1.86 3.44 25.62
C GLN A 286 -1.09 2.13 25.39
N LYS A 287 0.05 2.19 24.71
CA LYS A 287 0.89 1.01 24.43
C LYS A 287 1.79 0.63 25.60
N GLN A 288 1.93 1.51 26.60
CA GLN A 288 2.76 1.29 27.80
C GLN A 288 4.17 0.77 27.43
N LEU A 289 4.76 1.33 26.36
CA LEU A 289 6.04 0.88 25.87
C LEU A 289 7.16 1.30 26.83
N THR A 290 7.99 0.34 27.22
CA THR A 290 9.13 0.54 28.13
C THR A 290 10.46 0.65 27.40
N SER A 291 10.58 0.07 26.21
CA SER A 291 11.82 0.12 25.40
C SER A 291 11.65 0.94 24.12
N PHE A 292 12.47 1.99 24.03
CA PHE A 292 12.60 2.89 22.89
C PHE A 292 13.84 2.60 22.04
N VAL A 293 14.54 1.50 22.35
CA VAL A 293 15.73 1.08 21.61
C VAL A 293 15.32 0.50 20.26
N ARG A 294 15.86 1.03 19.17
CA ARG A 294 15.67 0.50 17.81
C ARG A 294 17.01 0.45 17.09
N ARG A 295 17.10 -0.44 16.10
CA ARG A 295 18.28 -0.57 15.26
C ARG A 295 17.98 -0.16 13.81
N ILE A 296 18.69 0.86 13.37
CA ILE A 296 18.71 1.35 11.98
C ILE A 296 19.85 0.64 11.25
N LEU A 297 19.54 0.10 10.09
CA LEU A 297 20.46 -0.64 9.23
C LEU A 297 21.16 0.28 8.23
N SER A 298 20.42 1.23 7.64
CA SER A 298 20.96 2.22 6.72
C SER A 298 20.12 3.50 6.78
N ALA A 299 20.76 4.64 6.57
CA ALA A 299 20.13 5.96 6.50
C ALA A 299 20.90 6.81 5.49
N GLU A 300 20.34 6.98 4.30
CA GLU A 300 21.01 7.65 3.18
C GLU A 300 20.14 8.76 2.57
N ILE A 301 20.78 9.82 2.07
CA ILE A 301 20.09 10.91 1.37
C ILE A 301 20.64 11.02 -0.05
N ASN A 302 19.80 10.65 -1.01
CA ASN A 302 20.14 10.53 -2.42
C ASN A 302 19.09 11.26 -3.30
N PRO A 303 19.43 11.67 -4.52
CA PRO A 303 18.44 12.09 -5.50
C PRO A 303 17.39 10.99 -5.73
N ALA A 304 16.11 11.35 -5.82
CA ALA A 304 15.02 10.38 -6.02
C ALA A 304 15.04 9.79 -7.44
N THR A 305 15.50 10.56 -8.43
CA THR A 305 15.77 10.09 -9.79
C THR A 305 17.18 10.50 -10.20
N PRO A 306 18.04 9.58 -10.67
CA PRO A 306 19.45 9.88 -10.93
C PRO A 306 19.71 11.03 -11.93
N GLN A 307 18.74 11.33 -12.79
CA GLN A 307 18.85 12.32 -13.86
C GLN A 307 18.26 13.70 -13.50
N LYS A 308 17.60 13.85 -12.34
CA LYS A 308 16.98 15.11 -11.92
C LYS A 308 17.19 15.37 -10.44
N ASP A 309 17.78 16.52 -10.13
CA ASP A 309 18.05 16.99 -8.76
C ASP A 309 16.87 17.75 -8.13
N ASP A 310 15.67 17.64 -8.70
CA ASP A 310 14.48 18.35 -8.22
C ASP A 310 13.93 17.77 -6.90
N ILE A 311 14.10 16.46 -6.71
CA ILE A 311 13.57 15.71 -5.57
C ILE A 311 14.66 14.81 -5.00
N TYR A 312 14.83 14.89 -3.69
CA TYR A 312 15.68 14.02 -2.89
C TYR A 312 14.84 13.08 -2.03
N VAL A 313 15.47 12.00 -1.58
CA VAL A 313 14.86 10.98 -0.74
C VAL A 313 15.78 10.62 0.42
N LEU A 314 15.22 10.55 1.62
CA LEU A 314 15.81 9.82 2.73
C LEU A 314 15.41 8.34 2.61
N ASP A 315 16.38 7.48 2.33
CA ASP A 315 16.26 6.01 2.28
C ASP A 315 16.65 5.45 3.67
N LEU A 316 15.65 4.99 4.42
CA LEU A 316 15.81 4.58 5.82
C LEU A 316 15.36 3.13 6.01
N LYS A 317 16.29 2.25 6.39
CA LYS A 317 16.03 0.83 6.66
C LYS A 317 16.28 0.51 8.12
N GLY A 318 15.39 -0.26 8.73
CA GLY A 318 15.54 -0.70 10.11
C GLY A 318 14.71 -1.94 10.41
N TYR A 319 15.00 -2.61 11.52
CA TYR A 319 14.23 -3.79 11.94
C TYR A 319 12.80 -3.45 12.32
N ALA A 320 12.64 -2.36 13.08
CA ALA A 320 11.35 -1.85 13.53
C ALA A 320 11.43 -0.35 13.80
N PHE A 321 10.29 0.33 13.71
CA PHE A 321 10.18 1.77 13.96
C PHE A 321 9.15 2.05 15.07
N LEU A 322 9.43 3.05 15.88
CA LEU A 322 8.51 3.61 16.87
C LEU A 322 7.46 4.49 16.19
N TYR A 323 6.41 4.81 16.94
CA TYR A 323 5.34 5.68 16.46
C TYR A 323 5.89 7.05 16.05
N ASN A 324 5.59 7.48 14.82
CA ASN A 324 6.09 8.71 14.19
C ASN A 324 7.63 8.85 14.10
N GLN A 325 8.41 7.77 14.29
CA GLN A 325 9.87 7.89 14.37
C GLN A 325 10.50 8.54 13.14
N VAL A 326 10.13 8.07 11.94
CA VAL A 326 10.71 8.57 10.67
C VAL A 326 10.41 10.06 10.45
N ARG A 327 9.20 10.51 10.80
CA ARG A 327 8.81 11.93 10.65
C ARG A 327 9.50 12.84 11.67
N HIS A 328 9.79 12.32 12.86
CA HIS A 328 10.58 13.04 13.85
C HIS A 328 12.05 13.11 13.47
N ILE A 329 12.61 12.03 12.90
CA ILE A 329 13.94 12.06 12.28
C ILE A 329 14.00 13.15 11.21
N MET A 330 13.06 13.13 10.26
CA MET A 330 13.05 14.10 9.16
C MET A 330 12.90 15.55 9.65
N ALA A 331 12.14 15.78 10.72
CA ALA A 331 12.03 17.10 11.33
C ALA A 331 13.39 17.64 11.81
N ILE A 332 14.21 16.79 12.44
CA ILE A 332 15.56 17.16 12.86
C ILE A 332 16.47 17.38 11.65
N LEU A 333 16.37 16.51 10.64
CA LEU A 333 17.14 16.69 9.41
C LEU A 333 16.82 18.00 8.70
N PHE A 334 15.57 18.49 8.71
CA PHE A 334 15.25 19.82 8.18
C PHE A 334 15.89 20.95 8.99
N LEU A 335 15.97 20.83 10.32
CA LEU A 335 16.66 21.81 11.16
C LEU A 335 18.17 21.83 10.88
N VAL A 336 18.77 20.65 10.67
CA VAL A 336 20.19 20.53 10.28
C VAL A 336 20.41 21.05 8.87
N GLY A 337 19.57 20.69 7.91
CA GLY A 337 19.67 21.13 6.52
C GLY A 337 19.50 22.64 6.38
N THR A 338 18.70 23.28 7.23
CA THR A 338 18.61 24.74 7.26
C THR A 338 19.77 25.42 7.98
N ARG A 339 20.74 24.65 8.51
CA ARG A 339 21.86 25.09 9.36
C ARG A 339 21.44 25.81 10.64
N LEU A 340 20.20 25.60 11.08
CA LEU A 340 19.73 26.08 12.38
C LEU A 340 20.23 25.19 13.53
N GLU A 341 20.55 23.93 13.23
CA GLU A 341 21.17 22.97 14.13
C GLU A 341 22.42 22.36 13.49
N HIS A 342 23.40 22.02 14.31
CA HIS A 342 24.58 21.26 13.86
C HIS A 342 24.25 19.75 13.78
N PRO A 343 24.83 18.97 12.85
CA PRO A 343 24.58 17.53 12.75
C PRO A 343 24.74 16.73 14.05
N SER A 344 25.66 17.14 14.94
CA SER A 344 25.88 16.52 16.26
C SER A 344 24.68 16.64 17.21
N VAL A 345 23.66 17.45 16.91
CA VAL A 345 22.40 17.45 17.66
C VAL A 345 21.74 16.08 17.66
N VAL A 346 21.94 15.28 16.60
CA VAL A 346 21.43 13.91 16.52
C VAL A 346 22.04 13.06 17.63
N ASP A 347 23.35 13.15 17.86
CA ASP A 347 24.02 12.39 18.92
C ASP A 347 23.50 12.78 20.30
N ALA A 348 23.28 14.08 20.54
CA ALA A 348 22.68 14.57 21.77
C ALA A 348 21.27 13.99 22.00
N LEU A 349 20.43 13.96 20.96
CA LEU A 349 19.08 13.40 21.05
C LEU A 349 19.06 11.88 21.28
N LEU A 350 20.11 11.17 20.85
CA LEU A 350 20.30 9.73 21.07
C LEU A 350 21.03 9.42 22.38
N ASN A 351 21.62 10.42 23.04
CA ASN A 351 22.34 10.30 24.30
C ASN A 351 21.40 10.53 25.48
N VAL A 352 20.66 9.50 25.88
CA VAL A 352 19.58 9.61 26.89
C VAL A 352 19.95 9.09 28.27
N ASP A 353 21.06 8.35 28.40
CA ASP A 353 21.44 7.65 29.62
C ASP A 353 22.57 8.42 30.34
N PRO A 354 22.28 9.06 31.49
CA PRO A 354 23.30 9.76 32.27
C PRO A 354 24.31 8.82 32.93
N ALA A 355 23.96 7.53 33.15
CA ALA A 355 24.87 6.55 33.74
C ALA A 355 25.88 6.02 32.72
N ASN A 356 25.50 5.97 31.43
CA ASN A 356 26.37 5.54 30.34
C ASN A 356 26.35 6.58 29.19
N PRO A 357 26.95 7.76 29.37
CA PRO A 357 27.00 8.78 28.34
C PRO A 357 27.69 8.26 27.07
N LYS A 358 27.12 8.58 25.90
CA LYS A 358 27.70 8.18 24.62
C LYS A 358 28.98 8.97 24.30
N PRO A 359 30.00 8.32 23.71
CA PRO A 359 31.14 9.04 23.14
C PRO A 359 30.70 9.88 21.92
N PRO A 360 31.51 10.84 21.47
CA PRO A 360 31.23 11.57 20.23
C PRO A 360 31.26 10.62 19.02
N SER A 361 30.34 10.85 18.08
CA SER A 361 30.27 10.05 16.83
C SER A 361 31.40 10.38 15.84
N ARG A 362 32.09 11.50 16.03
CA ARG A 362 33.23 11.96 15.22
C ARG A 362 34.41 12.28 16.14
N GLU A 363 35.63 11.98 15.68
CA GLU A 363 36.86 12.19 16.48
C GLU A 363 37.12 13.65 16.86
N ASN A 364 36.71 14.59 16.00
CA ASN A 364 36.95 16.03 16.19
C ASN A 364 35.84 16.73 16.99
N GLU A 365 34.90 15.99 17.58
CA GLU A 365 33.76 16.56 18.29
C GLU A 365 33.85 16.34 19.80
N SER A 366 33.28 17.29 20.55
CA SER A 366 33.10 17.12 21.98
C SER A 366 32.01 16.09 22.28
N PRO A 367 32.07 15.39 23.43
CA PRO A 367 31.03 14.45 23.83
C PRO A 367 29.62 15.10 23.81
N PRO A 368 28.60 14.41 23.27
CA PRO A 368 27.26 14.96 23.19
C PRO A 368 26.67 15.14 24.60
N PRO A 369 25.92 16.23 24.85
CA PRO A 369 25.22 16.40 26.13
C PRO A 369 24.14 15.31 26.29
N VAL A 370 23.82 14.97 27.53
CA VAL A 370 22.75 14.02 27.85
C VAL A 370 21.39 14.72 27.74
N VAL A 371 20.46 14.10 27.01
CA VAL A 371 19.09 14.58 26.78
C VAL A 371 18.11 13.48 27.19
N GLU A 372 17.73 13.44 28.45
CA GLU A 372 16.86 12.39 29.00
C GLU A 372 15.42 12.42 28.46
N SER A 373 14.95 13.62 28.10
CA SER A 373 13.58 13.85 27.65
C SER A 373 13.48 14.73 26.42
N LYS A 374 12.38 14.52 25.69
CA LYS A 374 12.19 15.05 24.35
C LYS A 374 12.04 16.58 24.35
N PRO A 375 12.82 17.32 23.54
CA PRO A 375 12.58 18.75 23.32
C PRO A 375 11.30 19.00 22.52
N GLU A 376 10.70 20.17 22.70
CA GLU A 376 9.57 20.60 21.87
C GLU A 376 10.02 20.97 20.44
N TYR A 377 9.46 20.30 19.43
CA TYR A 377 9.65 20.63 18.02
C TYR A 377 8.51 20.13 17.14
N GLN A 378 8.33 20.77 15.99
CA GLN A 378 7.32 20.41 15.00
C GLN A 378 7.75 19.20 14.18
N MET A 379 6.87 18.23 14.05
CA MET A 379 7.10 17.02 13.26
C MET A 379 6.92 17.29 11.76
N ALA A 380 7.67 16.56 10.91
CA ALA A 380 7.57 16.65 9.46
C ALA A 380 6.19 16.19 8.93
N GLN A 381 5.81 16.64 7.75
CA GLN A 381 4.54 16.27 7.11
C GLN A 381 4.43 14.76 6.85
N PRO A 382 3.23 14.16 6.92
CA PRO A 382 3.07 12.72 6.70
C PRO A 382 3.07 12.34 5.21
N PHE A 383 2.59 13.25 4.36
CA PHE A 383 2.36 12.99 2.94
C PHE A 383 3.58 12.45 2.16
N PRO A 384 4.81 12.98 2.36
CA PRO A 384 5.96 12.49 1.60
C PRO A 384 6.57 11.19 2.15
N LEU A 385 6.04 10.66 3.25
CA LEU A 385 6.51 9.41 3.82
C LEU A 385 5.84 8.23 3.12
N MET A 386 6.65 7.28 2.71
CA MET A 386 6.22 6.04 2.08
C MET A 386 6.86 4.83 2.75
N LEU A 387 6.05 3.84 3.13
CA LEU A 387 6.57 2.50 3.38
C LEU A 387 6.93 1.88 2.02
N TRP A 388 8.22 1.84 1.70
CA TRP A 388 8.70 1.39 0.40
C TRP A 388 8.65 -0.13 0.27
N ASP A 389 9.19 -0.84 1.25
CA ASP A 389 9.35 -2.29 1.20
C ASP A 389 9.37 -2.93 2.59
N CYS A 390 8.93 -4.18 2.64
CA CYS A 390 9.01 -5.06 3.80
C CYS A 390 9.77 -6.31 3.39
N GLY A 391 10.95 -6.52 3.98
CA GLY A 391 11.83 -7.64 3.66
C GLY A 391 11.39 -8.94 4.31
N TYR A 392 11.36 -10.01 3.54
CA TYR A 392 11.13 -11.38 4.00
C TYR A 392 12.19 -12.32 3.43
N ASP A 393 12.30 -13.53 3.98
CA ASP A 393 13.14 -14.56 3.37
C ASP A 393 12.55 -14.99 2.01
N PRO A 394 13.31 -14.93 0.90
CA PRO A 394 12.86 -15.41 -0.40
C PRO A 394 12.47 -16.90 -0.42
N ALA A 395 13.00 -17.71 0.50
CA ALA A 395 12.60 -19.11 0.65
C ALA A 395 11.20 -19.26 1.27
N VAL A 396 10.77 -18.29 2.08
CA VAL A 396 9.47 -18.30 2.78
C VAL A 396 8.39 -17.58 1.98
N VAL A 397 8.75 -16.51 1.26
CA VAL A 397 7.80 -15.69 0.51
C VAL A 397 8.25 -15.59 -0.95
N GLN A 398 7.49 -16.23 -1.82
CA GLN A 398 7.66 -16.20 -3.27
C GLN A 398 6.53 -15.39 -3.91
N TRP A 399 6.84 -14.15 -4.31
CA TRP A 399 5.84 -13.24 -4.86
C TRP A 399 5.41 -13.63 -6.27
N GLN A 400 4.10 -13.77 -6.46
CA GLN A 400 3.44 -14.10 -7.71
C GLN A 400 2.58 -12.91 -8.16
N GLY A 401 2.75 -12.48 -9.41
CA GLY A 401 1.88 -11.50 -10.05
C GLY A 401 0.58 -12.12 -10.55
N GLY A 402 -0.28 -11.30 -11.16
CA GLY A 402 -1.39 -11.83 -11.96
C GLY A 402 -0.87 -12.52 -13.24
N PRO A 403 -1.66 -13.38 -13.90
CA PRO A 403 -1.36 -14.07 -15.17
C PRO A 403 -1.28 -13.13 -16.40
N GLY A 404 -0.76 -11.92 -16.20
CA GLY A 404 -0.31 -10.98 -17.23
C GLY A 404 1.14 -10.53 -17.02
N GLY A 405 1.87 -11.13 -16.07
CA GLY A 405 3.33 -11.06 -16.05
C GLY A 405 3.86 -11.86 -17.23
N VAL A 406 4.60 -11.20 -18.12
CA VAL A 406 5.26 -11.73 -19.32
C VAL A 406 5.43 -13.25 -19.25
N ASP A 407 4.61 -13.99 -20.02
CA ASP A 407 4.93 -15.37 -20.32
C ASP A 407 6.37 -15.36 -20.84
N THR A 408 7.29 -16.07 -20.19
CA THR A 408 8.68 -16.23 -20.64
C THR A 408 8.77 -16.87 -22.04
N ASN A 409 7.64 -17.19 -22.66
CA ASN A 409 7.46 -17.80 -23.96
C ASN A 409 6.80 -16.87 -25.01
N GLY A 410 6.91 -15.54 -24.90
CA GLY A 410 6.67 -14.62 -26.03
C GLY A 410 5.26 -14.67 -26.64
N GLY A 411 4.25 -15.11 -25.89
CA GLY A 411 2.86 -15.18 -26.36
C GLY A 411 2.23 -13.78 -26.40
N VAL A 412 1.63 -13.42 -27.53
CA VAL A 412 0.91 -12.16 -27.71
C VAL A 412 -0.33 -12.15 -26.80
N SER A 413 -0.35 -11.26 -25.81
CA SER A 413 -1.48 -11.04 -24.91
C SER A 413 -2.73 -10.61 -25.68
N THR A 414 -3.88 -11.21 -25.36
CA THR A 414 -5.16 -10.88 -26.03
C THR A 414 -5.65 -9.47 -25.67
N PRO A 415 -6.43 -8.78 -26.51
CA PRO A 415 -6.90 -7.41 -26.25
C PRO A 415 -7.71 -7.23 -24.95
N LYS A 416 -8.36 -8.29 -24.46
CA LYS A 416 -9.07 -8.29 -23.16
C LYS A 416 -8.13 -8.36 -21.94
N GLN A 417 -6.90 -8.87 -22.10
CA GLN A 417 -5.88 -8.87 -21.05
C GLN A 417 -5.18 -7.51 -20.93
N ALA A 418 -5.09 -6.74 -22.03
CA ALA A 418 -4.46 -5.42 -22.05
C ALA A 418 -5.23 -4.38 -21.20
N SER A 419 -6.57 -4.33 -21.27
CA SER A 419 -7.38 -3.35 -20.53
C SER A 419 -7.39 -3.55 -19.00
N GLY A 420 -6.74 -4.60 -18.49
CA GLY A 420 -6.62 -4.93 -17.07
C GLY A 420 -5.18 -4.92 -16.56
N ASN A 421 -4.22 -4.41 -17.35
CA ASN A 421 -2.81 -4.39 -16.97
C ASN A 421 -2.58 -3.38 -15.83
N LEU A 422 -2.25 -3.89 -14.64
CA LEU A 422 -1.97 -3.09 -13.45
C LEU A 422 -0.91 -2.01 -13.72
N TYR A 423 0.11 -2.35 -14.51
CA TYR A 423 1.18 -1.42 -14.84
C TYR A 423 0.66 -0.22 -15.63
N GLU A 424 -0.17 -0.44 -16.65
CA GLU A 424 -0.76 0.65 -17.45
C GLU A 424 -1.66 1.56 -16.61
N GLN A 425 -2.43 0.99 -15.66
CA GLN A 425 -3.24 1.80 -14.74
C GLN A 425 -2.38 2.69 -13.85
N LEU A 426 -1.29 2.16 -13.29
CA LEU A 426 -0.36 2.92 -12.48
C LEU A 426 0.41 3.95 -13.32
N HIS A 427 0.78 3.60 -14.55
CA HIS A 427 1.40 4.52 -15.50
C HIS A 427 0.48 5.70 -15.83
N SER A 428 -0.81 5.43 -16.10
CA SER A 428 -1.80 6.48 -16.35
C SER A 428 -2.02 7.40 -15.13
N LEU A 429 -1.95 6.86 -13.91
CA LEU A 429 -1.95 7.69 -12.68
C LEU A 429 -0.72 8.60 -12.62
N TYR A 430 0.47 8.05 -12.91
CA TYR A 430 1.71 8.80 -12.93
C TYR A 430 1.72 9.90 -14.00
N GLU A 431 1.29 9.60 -15.24
CA GLU A 431 1.17 10.60 -16.31
C GLU A 431 0.23 11.74 -15.93
N ARG A 432 -0.90 11.45 -15.28
CA ARG A 432 -1.79 12.50 -14.75
C ARG A 432 -1.11 13.37 -13.70
N SER A 433 -0.32 12.78 -12.80
CA SER A 433 0.47 13.55 -11.82
C SER A 433 1.55 14.41 -12.48
N LEU A 434 2.17 13.95 -13.57
CA LEU A 434 3.11 14.77 -14.36
C LEU A 434 2.42 15.96 -15.01
N VAL A 435 1.24 15.75 -15.62
CA VAL A 435 0.44 16.85 -16.19
C VAL A 435 0.06 17.85 -15.10
N GLN A 436 -0.40 17.38 -13.93
CA GLN A 436 -0.73 18.25 -12.81
C GLN A 436 0.47 19.08 -12.36
N THR A 437 1.64 18.44 -12.19
CA THR A 437 2.89 19.12 -11.81
C THR A 437 3.28 20.19 -12.84
N ALA A 438 3.13 19.88 -14.14
CA ALA A 438 3.40 20.84 -15.21
C ALA A 438 2.43 22.04 -15.17
N LEU A 439 1.14 21.81 -14.92
CA LEU A 439 0.15 22.88 -14.77
C LEU A 439 0.49 23.78 -13.58
N ASP A 440 0.78 23.19 -12.42
CA ASP A 440 1.12 23.93 -11.19
C ASP A 440 2.38 24.78 -11.38
N LEU A 441 3.38 24.28 -12.12
CA LEU A 441 4.57 25.05 -12.49
C LEU A 441 4.22 26.26 -13.39
N HIS A 442 3.30 26.11 -14.35
CA HIS A 442 2.89 27.22 -15.21
C HIS A 442 2.05 28.25 -14.44
N PHE A 443 1.25 27.81 -13.47
CA PHE A 443 0.54 28.74 -12.57
C PHE A 443 1.52 29.54 -11.70
N LEU A 444 2.57 28.91 -11.19
CA LEU A 444 3.63 29.62 -10.47
C LEU A 444 4.31 30.66 -11.36
N ARG A 445 4.73 30.28 -12.57
CA ARG A 445 5.35 31.19 -13.55
C ARG A 445 4.45 32.34 -13.98
N ALA A 446 3.14 32.11 -14.07
CA ALA A 446 2.18 33.16 -14.39
C ALA A 446 2.07 34.21 -13.26
N ALA A 447 2.36 33.83 -12.01
CA ALA A 447 2.34 34.71 -10.85
C ALA A 447 3.66 35.49 -10.65
N GLU A 448 4.81 34.93 -11.07
CA GLU A 448 6.15 35.51 -10.88
C GLU A 448 6.29 36.99 -11.33
N PRO A 449 5.72 37.45 -12.47
CA PRO A 449 5.83 38.86 -12.88
C PRO A 449 5.15 39.84 -11.92
N PHE A 450 4.17 39.37 -11.14
CA PHE A 450 3.37 40.20 -10.23
C PHE A 450 3.76 40.03 -8.76
N HIS A 451 4.45 38.94 -8.44
CA HIS A 451 4.84 38.57 -7.09
C HIS A 451 6.30 38.16 -7.07
N ALA A 452 7.17 39.02 -6.53
CA ALA A 452 8.56 38.68 -6.32
C ALA A 452 8.67 37.47 -5.35
N PRO A 453 9.54 36.48 -5.64
CA PRO A 453 9.80 35.40 -4.71
C PRO A 453 10.35 35.97 -3.39
N PRO A 454 9.96 35.40 -2.24
CA PRO A 454 10.49 35.85 -0.96
C PRO A 454 12.02 35.64 -0.92
N PRO A 455 12.78 36.51 -0.23
CA PRO A 455 14.21 36.30 -0.06
C PRO A 455 14.49 34.95 0.61
N GLN A 456 15.44 34.21 0.06
CA GLN A 456 15.85 32.92 0.60
C GLN A 456 16.92 33.14 1.68
N TYR A 457 16.56 32.90 2.94
CA TYR A 457 17.46 33.08 4.10
C TYR A 457 18.18 31.80 4.53
N LEU A 458 17.77 30.65 3.99
CA LEU A 458 18.22 29.32 4.40
C LEU A 458 18.93 28.63 3.22
N PRO A 459 19.99 27.85 3.43
CA PRO A 459 20.59 27.55 4.73
C PRO A 459 21.36 28.72 5.34
N VAL A 460 21.30 28.87 6.67
CA VAL A 460 21.94 30.00 7.37
C VAL A 460 23.44 30.03 7.08
N GLY A 461 23.94 31.19 6.63
CA GLY A 461 25.36 31.40 6.34
C GLY A 461 25.86 30.75 5.05
N HIS A 462 24.96 30.26 4.18
CA HIS A 462 25.34 29.82 2.83
C HIS A 462 25.61 31.03 1.92
N PRO A 463 26.58 30.98 0.98
CA PRO A 463 26.89 32.08 0.07
C PRO A 463 25.69 32.62 -0.71
N ASP A 464 24.78 31.72 -1.12
CA ASP A 464 23.57 32.06 -1.88
C ASP A 464 22.38 32.53 -1.00
N SER A 465 22.54 32.53 0.32
CA SER A 465 21.47 32.92 1.24
C SER A 465 21.58 34.40 1.63
N ALA A 466 20.45 35.09 1.61
CA ALA A 466 20.36 36.48 2.06
C ALA A 466 20.65 36.59 3.56
N PRO A 467 21.29 37.68 4.01
CA PRO A 467 21.51 37.91 5.44
C PRO A 467 20.18 38.07 6.17
N ILE A 468 20.10 37.50 7.37
CA ILE A 468 18.89 37.57 8.22
C ILE A 468 18.91 38.91 8.96
N ALA A 469 18.05 39.84 8.56
CA ALA A 469 17.87 41.11 9.27
C ALA A 469 17.14 40.91 10.61
N GLN A 470 17.30 41.85 11.54
CA GLN A 470 16.56 41.85 12.80
C GLN A 470 15.04 41.85 12.53
N ASN A 471 14.28 41.08 13.31
CA ASN A 471 12.82 40.88 13.19
C ASN A 471 12.34 40.15 11.93
N THR A 472 13.24 39.50 11.18
CA THR A 472 12.85 38.64 10.05
C THR A 472 12.13 37.38 10.54
N THR A 473 10.97 37.07 9.95
CA THR A 473 10.30 35.79 10.19
C THR A 473 10.85 34.74 9.23
N LEU A 474 11.46 33.69 9.78
CA LEU A 474 11.95 32.54 9.03
C LEU A 474 10.82 31.56 8.75
N SER A 475 10.83 30.97 7.56
CA SER A 475 9.93 29.88 7.16
C SER A 475 10.71 28.57 7.14
N ILE A 476 10.70 27.84 8.25
CA ILE A 476 11.44 26.58 8.40
C ILE A 476 10.66 25.45 7.71
N PRO A 477 11.24 24.74 6.74
CA PRO A 477 10.56 23.67 6.02
C PRO A 477 10.20 22.51 6.97
N THR A 478 8.99 21.98 6.79
CA THR A 478 8.49 20.76 7.45
C THR A 478 8.22 19.64 6.45
N GLY A 479 8.60 19.84 5.19
CA GLY A 479 8.36 18.93 4.06
C GLY A 479 7.05 19.23 3.32
N ALA A 480 6.90 18.68 2.11
CA ALA A 480 5.71 18.84 1.26
C ALA A 480 5.32 20.30 0.95
N GLY A 481 6.27 21.23 0.88
CA GLY A 481 5.99 22.67 0.70
C GLY A 481 5.35 23.36 1.90
N ALA A 482 5.27 22.70 3.07
CA ALA A 482 4.77 23.29 4.30
C ALA A 482 5.92 23.86 5.16
N TYR A 483 5.66 24.97 5.84
CA TYR A 483 6.63 25.69 6.64
C TYR A 483 6.11 25.99 8.05
N SER A 484 7.03 26.02 9.01
CA SER A 484 6.83 26.58 10.35
C SER A 484 7.38 28.01 10.37
N ARG A 485 6.55 28.99 10.71
CA ARG A 485 6.97 30.39 10.77
C ARG A 485 7.44 30.73 12.18
N THR A 486 8.66 31.27 12.29
CA THR A 486 9.18 31.77 13.57
C THR A 486 9.97 33.06 13.38
N SER A 487 9.79 34.02 14.27
CA SER A 487 10.57 35.26 14.33
C SER A 487 11.85 35.13 15.16
N SER A 488 11.94 34.10 16.00
CA SER A 488 13.12 33.82 16.83
C SER A 488 13.34 32.32 16.92
N TYR A 489 14.53 31.87 16.53
CA TYR A 489 14.90 30.47 16.62
C TYR A 489 15.57 30.18 17.96
N VAL A 490 14.98 29.29 18.75
CA VAL A 490 15.60 28.75 19.96
C VAL A 490 16.24 27.41 19.63
N PRO A 491 17.56 27.22 19.87
CA PRO A 491 18.24 25.95 19.67
C PRO A 491 17.53 24.80 20.40
N LEU A 492 17.46 23.64 19.77
CA LEU A 492 16.69 22.48 20.20
C LEU A 492 17.05 22.05 21.62
N LEU A 493 18.35 22.07 21.95
CA LEU A 493 18.85 21.71 23.27
C LEU A 493 18.49 22.72 24.36
N GLN A 494 18.04 23.92 24.02
CA GLN A 494 17.60 24.95 24.98
C GLN A 494 16.07 25.02 25.12
N ARG A 495 15.32 24.28 24.29
CA ARG A 495 13.86 24.28 24.33
C ARG A 495 13.31 23.56 25.55
N LYS A 496 12.08 23.91 25.90
CA LYS A 496 11.29 23.22 26.91
C LYS A 496 11.26 21.71 26.64
N ARG A 497 11.38 20.95 27.72
CA ARG A 497 11.41 19.50 27.73
C ARG A 497 10.03 18.94 28.04
N GLY A 498 9.70 17.83 27.39
CA GLY A 498 8.54 17.03 27.73
C GLY A 498 8.76 16.17 28.98
N ASP A 499 7.67 15.55 29.45
CA ASP A 499 7.72 14.55 30.51
C ASP A 499 8.51 13.31 30.05
N LEU A 500 9.13 12.60 31.00
CA LEU A 500 9.78 11.32 30.75
C LEU A 500 8.74 10.26 30.32
N PRO A 501 9.11 9.30 29.45
CA PRO A 501 8.21 8.24 29.03
C PRO A 501 7.57 7.47 30.19
N ASP A 502 8.33 7.20 31.26
CA ASP A 502 7.83 6.48 32.43
C ASP A 502 6.77 7.29 33.19
N VAL A 503 7.00 8.59 33.37
CA VAL A 503 6.02 9.51 33.98
C VAL A 503 4.74 9.60 33.13
N ILE A 504 4.88 9.64 31.80
CA ILE A 504 3.75 9.63 30.87
C ILE A 504 2.94 8.33 31.01
N ASN A 505 3.63 7.19 31.03
CA ASN A 505 3.03 5.87 31.13
C ASN A 505 2.32 5.68 32.48
N GLU A 506 2.96 6.06 33.59
CA GLU A 506 2.41 5.98 34.94
C GLU A 506 1.18 6.88 35.10
N ARG A 507 1.27 8.13 34.66
CA ARG A 507 0.13 9.06 34.69
C ARG A 507 -1.07 8.51 33.93
N TRP A 508 -0.85 7.84 32.80
CA TRP A 508 -1.95 7.22 32.05
C TRP A 508 -2.55 6.02 32.77
N ARG A 509 -1.71 5.19 33.41
CA ARG A 509 -2.11 4.02 34.20
C ARG A 509 -2.96 4.39 35.41
N LEU A 510 -2.58 5.45 36.12
CA LEU A 510 -3.32 5.96 37.28
C LEU A 510 -4.50 6.86 36.88
N GLY A 511 -4.45 7.41 35.67
CA GLY A 511 -5.39 8.40 35.18
C GLY A 511 -6.72 7.85 34.67
N LYS A 512 -7.59 8.78 34.24
CA LYS A 512 -8.90 8.46 33.64
C LYS A 512 -8.78 7.66 32.32
N GLY A 513 -7.63 7.71 31.66
CA GLY A 513 -7.37 7.00 30.40
C GLY A 513 -7.46 5.48 30.55
N ALA A 514 -6.74 4.91 31.50
CA ALA A 514 -6.84 3.48 31.83
C ALA A 514 -8.26 3.09 32.29
N LYS A 515 -8.88 3.90 33.17
CA LYS A 515 -10.25 3.66 33.64
C LYS A 515 -11.29 3.63 32.51
N ARG A 516 -11.15 4.52 31.51
CA ARG A 516 -12.05 4.57 30.34
C ARG A 516 -11.87 3.37 29.41
N ILE A 517 -10.64 2.85 29.25
CA ILE A 517 -10.41 1.62 28.49
C ILE A 517 -10.96 0.40 29.25
N ALA A 518 -10.74 0.32 30.56
CA ALA A 518 -11.28 -0.74 31.40
C ALA A 518 -12.82 -0.77 31.36
N ALA A 519 -13.46 0.40 31.51
CA ALA A 519 -14.91 0.53 31.38
C ALA A 519 -15.42 0.12 29.98
N ARG A 520 -14.69 0.49 28.91
CA ARG A 520 -15.02 0.06 27.55
C ARG A 520 -14.89 -1.44 27.34
N LYS A 521 -13.84 -2.08 27.86
CA LYS A 521 -13.67 -3.54 27.81
C LYS A 521 -14.79 -4.26 28.56
N ALA A 522 -15.16 -3.79 29.75
CA ALA A 522 -16.26 -4.35 30.53
C ALA A 522 -17.62 -4.28 29.81
N THR A 523 -17.85 -3.26 28.97
CA THR A 523 -19.07 -3.18 28.13
C THR A 523 -19.01 -3.98 26.82
N THR A 524 -17.90 -4.69 26.54
CA THR A 524 -17.75 -5.50 25.30
C THR A 524 -17.62 -7.00 25.56
N GLU A 525 -17.61 -7.45 26.82
CA GLU A 525 -17.88 -8.85 27.13
C GLU A 525 -19.41 -9.01 27.20
N PRO A 526 -20.01 -9.95 26.44
CA PRO A 526 -21.40 -10.29 26.68
C PRO A 526 -21.49 -10.94 28.07
N ASP A 527 -22.52 -10.59 28.82
CA ASP A 527 -23.00 -11.37 29.96
C ASP A 527 -23.32 -12.79 29.47
N ASP A 528 -22.32 -13.67 29.43
CA ASP A 528 -22.51 -15.11 29.57
C ASP A 528 -22.43 -15.43 31.07
N ALA A 529 -23.38 -14.87 31.81
CA ALA A 529 -23.74 -15.29 33.15
C ALA A 529 -25.24 -15.02 33.34
N ASP A 530 -25.98 -16.11 33.55
CA ASP A 530 -27.37 -16.19 34.04
C ASP A 530 -28.51 -15.93 33.02
N GLU A 531 -28.92 -16.97 32.29
CA GLU A 531 -30.17 -17.78 32.50
C GLU A 531 -30.40 -18.83 31.40
#